data_AF-B7PQ43-F1
#
_entry.id   AF-B7PQ43-F1
#
_cell.length_a   1.000
_cell.length_b   1.000
_cell.length_c   1.000
_cell.angle_alpha   90.00
_cell.angle_beta   90.00
_cell.angle_gamma   90.00
#
_symmetry.space_group_name_H-M   'P 1'
#
loop_
_entity.id
_entity.type
_entity.pdbx_description
1 polymer ?
#
loop_
_entity_poly.entity_id
_entity_poly.type
_entity_poly.pdbx_seq_one_letter_code
_entity_poly.pdbx_strand_id
1 'polypeptide(L)'
;CPHGTYGPDCRLQRKCYCQEGEACHPQWGYCANATCRQGFKNEPFCDQAYPALRSFAVQSLDEESFRVTWKPWIKDLDTGQGDVEAYRVLFKVHGSTNDWNRTDLIEDDGNGTLTYDVGELAANTEYDVRVVVHDVSGQENAELAPLNRTTTPCGGRFCIALSPLEAPSNLTANVSTPQLIVVSWKLPDARTWRCSRISVQLKINDTQPVDVGSGDRYTLPVKPFTMYVLRVRLVAGVDKTGDWSSPLGLVTPEDAPEAVARIRVYRVSSKTYMLSWNPPSASNGVLRGYEVHYVRLRLLHECEGLAPSDGTQVRVTPNQTYLQLSNLTGGADYEVSVRATTVTDGPWKSHWFTTSHEGGLLRRS
;
A
#
# COMPACT_ATOMS: atom_id res chain seq x y z
N CYS A 1 31.17 11.60 48.79
CA CYS A 1 30.35 10.50 48.24
C CYS A 1 29.94 10.86 46.83
N PRO A 2 29.45 9.93 45.98
CA PRO A 2 28.80 10.30 44.73
C PRO A 2 27.74 11.41 44.92
N HIS A 3 27.52 12.24 43.90
CA HIS A 3 26.49 13.30 43.97
C HIS A 3 25.14 12.70 44.42
N GLY A 4 24.47 13.35 45.38
CA GLY A 4 23.19 12.90 45.92
C GLY A 4 23.28 11.79 46.98
N THR A 5 24.48 11.50 47.51
CA THR A 5 24.66 10.52 48.59
C THR A 5 25.47 11.08 49.76
N TYR A 6 25.22 10.57 50.97
CA TYR A 6 25.90 11.00 52.19
C TYR A 6 26.14 9.83 53.16
N GLY A 7 27.05 10.04 54.12
CA GLY A 7 27.26 9.14 55.26
C GLY A 7 28.73 8.79 55.51
N PRO A 8 29.02 8.14 56.66
CA PRO A 8 30.36 7.72 57.07
C PRO A 8 31.04 6.89 55.97
N ASP A 9 32.24 7.32 55.55
CA ASP A 9 33.06 6.72 54.49
C ASP A 9 32.33 6.48 53.16
N CYS A 10 31.16 7.11 52.95
CA CYS A 10 30.27 6.89 51.82
C CYS A 10 29.84 5.43 51.61
N ARG A 11 29.98 4.58 52.64
CA ARG A 11 29.66 3.14 52.57
C ARG A 11 28.19 2.85 52.84
N LEU A 12 27.53 3.70 53.62
CA LEU A 12 26.11 3.55 53.99
C LEU A 12 25.12 3.99 52.90
N GLN A 13 25.60 4.53 51.77
CA GLN A 13 24.84 4.93 50.57
C GLN A 13 23.47 5.57 50.85
N ARG A 14 23.36 6.44 51.87
CA ARG A 14 22.13 7.18 52.11
C ARG A 14 21.94 8.18 50.99
N LYS A 15 20.72 8.30 50.49
CA LYS A 15 20.35 9.24 49.43
C LYS A 15 19.67 10.46 50.01
N CYS A 16 19.94 11.60 49.39
CA CYS A 16 19.35 12.90 49.70
C CYS A 16 18.75 13.44 48.40
N TYR A 17 17.55 14.00 48.45
CA TYR A 17 16.82 14.46 47.27
C TYR A 17 16.63 15.97 47.30
N CYS A 18 17.75 16.70 47.20
CA CYS A 18 17.75 18.16 47.10
C CYS A 18 17.30 18.63 45.71
N GLN A 19 16.85 19.89 45.67
CA GLN A 19 16.47 20.57 44.43
C GLN A 19 17.56 20.50 43.35
N GLU A 20 17.19 20.58 42.07
CA GLU A 20 18.14 20.49 40.96
C GLU A 20 19.26 21.53 41.07
N GLY A 21 20.50 21.07 40.93
CA GLY A 21 21.70 21.91 41.08
C GLY A 21 22.26 21.96 42.50
N GLU A 22 21.56 21.42 43.50
CA GLU A 22 22.04 21.37 44.89
C GLU A 22 22.65 20.02 45.26
N ALA A 23 23.77 20.07 46.00
CA ALA A 23 24.38 18.88 46.60
C ALA A 23 24.03 18.84 48.09
N CYS A 24 23.64 17.67 48.61
CA CYS A 24 23.45 17.52 50.04
C CYS A 24 24.78 17.45 50.78
N HIS A 25 24.74 17.82 52.07
CA HIS A 25 25.90 17.82 52.91
C HIS A 25 26.55 16.43 53.00
N PRO A 26 27.84 16.25 52.66
CA PRO A 26 28.47 14.93 52.56
C PRO A 26 28.41 14.07 53.83
N GLN A 27 28.38 14.72 55.01
CA GLN A 27 28.37 14.06 56.31
C GLN A 27 26.98 13.92 56.93
N TRP A 28 26.09 14.89 56.71
CA TRP A 28 24.83 15.03 57.45
C TRP A 28 23.59 14.89 56.57
N GLY A 29 23.74 14.97 55.25
CA GLY A 29 22.67 14.70 54.29
C GLY A 29 21.65 15.83 54.08
N TYR A 30 21.78 16.97 54.76
CA TYR A 30 20.85 18.10 54.57
C TYR A 30 21.14 18.90 53.30
N CYS A 31 20.09 19.49 52.72
CA CYS A 31 20.14 20.41 51.59
C CYS A 31 20.49 21.82 52.06
N ALA A 32 21.37 22.52 51.33
CA ALA A 32 21.92 23.80 51.75
C ALA A 32 20.86 24.89 51.93
N ASN A 33 19.85 24.91 51.05
CA ASN A 33 18.72 25.84 51.12
C ASN A 33 17.49 25.25 51.83
N ALA A 34 17.64 24.07 52.42
CA ALA A 34 16.57 23.29 53.04
C ALA A 34 15.37 22.99 52.13
N THR A 35 15.47 23.10 50.80
CA THR A 35 14.37 22.80 49.87
C THR A 35 14.49 21.40 49.27
N CYS A 36 13.41 20.64 49.36
CA CYS A 36 13.36 19.30 48.75
C CYS A 36 13.01 19.35 47.27
N ARG A 37 13.54 18.37 46.52
CA ARG A 37 13.07 18.07 45.17
C ARG A 37 11.59 17.69 45.23
N GLN A 38 10.84 18.06 44.19
CA GLN A 38 9.45 17.63 44.03
C GLN A 38 9.33 16.10 44.19
N GLY A 39 8.35 15.66 45.00
CA GLY A 39 8.20 14.24 45.35
C GLY A 39 8.88 13.82 46.66
N PHE A 40 9.67 14.69 47.30
CA PHE A 40 10.37 14.41 48.55
C PHE A 40 10.08 15.46 49.63
N LYS A 41 10.23 15.06 50.89
CA LYS A 41 9.95 15.83 52.11
C LYS A 41 10.95 15.52 53.21
N ASN A 42 10.69 16.04 54.41
CA ASN A 42 11.56 16.01 55.60
C ASN A 42 12.71 17.01 55.50
N GLU A 43 12.38 18.28 55.24
CA GLU A 43 13.34 19.38 55.25
C GLU A 43 14.02 19.48 56.62
N PRO A 44 15.35 19.68 56.67
CA PRO A 44 16.25 19.97 55.55
C PRO A 44 16.90 18.71 54.91
N PHE A 45 16.57 17.50 55.36
CA PHE A 45 17.24 16.26 54.95
C PHE A 45 16.76 15.71 53.60
N CYS A 46 15.50 15.95 53.24
CA CYS A 46 14.92 15.55 51.97
C CYS A 46 15.16 14.07 51.64
N ASP A 47 15.03 13.22 52.66
CA ASP A 47 15.32 11.78 52.63
C ASP A 47 14.04 10.92 52.67
N GLN A 48 12.87 11.56 52.78
CA GLN A 48 11.57 10.89 52.72
C GLN A 48 10.87 11.20 51.40
N ALA A 49 10.36 10.18 50.73
CA ALA A 49 9.49 10.37 49.56
C ALA A 49 8.02 10.48 49.99
N TYR A 50 7.22 11.24 49.25
CA TYR A 50 5.76 11.14 49.34
C TYR A 50 5.28 9.72 48.97
N PRO A 51 4.10 9.30 49.46
CA PRO A 51 3.56 7.96 49.18
C PRO A 51 3.50 7.66 47.69
N ALA A 52 3.83 6.43 47.30
CA ALA A 52 3.69 5.96 45.92
C ALA A 52 3.39 4.45 45.91
N LEU A 53 2.42 4.06 45.08
CA LEU A 53 2.03 2.67 44.88
C LEU A 53 3.20 1.86 44.29
N ARG A 54 3.25 0.56 44.61
CA ARG A 54 4.22 -0.34 43.99
C ARG A 54 3.78 -0.84 42.62
N SER A 55 2.48 -1.02 42.45
CA SER A 55 1.90 -1.58 41.22
C SER A 55 0.43 -1.23 41.09
N PHE A 56 -0.05 -1.26 39.85
CA PHE A 56 -1.46 -1.19 39.49
C PHE A 56 -1.69 -2.08 38.27
N ALA A 57 -2.93 -2.26 37.87
CA ALA A 57 -3.33 -2.94 36.65
C ALA A 57 -3.97 -1.95 35.67
N VAL A 58 -3.72 -2.14 34.38
CA VAL A 58 -4.38 -1.41 33.31
C VAL A 58 -4.85 -2.39 32.25
N GLN A 59 -6.06 -2.19 31.75
CA GLN A 59 -6.67 -3.03 30.72
C GLN A 59 -7.42 -2.15 29.73
N SER A 60 -7.14 -2.32 28.44
CA SER A 60 -7.95 -1.69 27.38
C SER A 60 -9.41 -2.19 27.41
N LEU A 61 -10.37 -1.28 27.33
CA LEU A 61 -11.79 -1.62 27.26
C LEU A 61 -12.27 -1.69 25.81
N ASP A 62 -12.00 -0.64 25.05
CA ASP A 62 -12.36 -0.46 23.63
C ASP A 62 -11.38 0.48 22.92
N GLU A 63 -11.69 0.89 21.68
CA GLU A 63 -10.85 1.76 20.85
C GLU A 63 -10.55 3.15 21.44
N GLU A 64 -11.37 3.64 22.37
CA GLU A 64 -11.29 5.00 22.90
C GLU A 64 -11.10 5.02 24.43
N SER A 65 -11.01 3.86 25.08
CA SER A 65 -10.93 3.81 26.54
C SER A 65 -10.13 2.63 27.12
N PHE A 66 -9.57 2.86 28.31
CA PHE A 66 -8.98 1.83 29.15
C PHE A 66 -9.38 2.00 30.62
N ARG A 67 -9.36 0.88 31.35
CA ARG A 67 -9.61 0.83 32.80
C ARG A 67 -8.29 0.69 33.55
N VAL A 68 -8.13 1.51 34.57
CA VAL A 68 -7.04 1.45 35.54
C VAL A 68 -7.60 0.92 36.85
N THR A 69 -6.88 0.02 37.52
CA THR A 69 -7.33 -0.62 38.77
C THR A 69 -6.16 -0.78 39.73
N TRP A 70 -6.33 -0.35 40.97
CA TRP A 70 -5.31 -0.46 42.01
C TRP A 70 -5.93 -0.72 43.38
N LYS A 71 -5.08 -1.09 44.34
CA LYS A 71 -5.45 -1.18 45.75
C LYS A 71 -5.02 0.09 46.48
N PRO A 72 -5.68 0.45 47.59
CA PRO A 72 -5.24 1.54 48.45
C PRO A 72 -3.77 1.37 48.87
N TRP A 73 -3.06 2.48 49.04
CA TRP A 73 -1.68 2.50 49.48
C TRP A 73 -1.54 1.91 50.89
N ILE A 74 -0.57 1.00 51.06
CA ILE A 74 -0.29 0.31 52.31
C ILE A 74 1.18 0.53 52.66
N LYS A 75 1.42 1.14 53.83
CA LYS A 75 2.75 1.54 54.34
C LYS A 75 3.85 0.47 54.24
N ASP A 76 3.52 -0.79 54.47
CA ASP A 76 4.49 -1.89 54.49
C ASP A 76 4.69 -2.57 53.13
N LEU A 77 3.81 -2.31 52.16
CA LEU A 77 3.83 -2.95 50.84
C LEU A 77 4.25 -1.99 49.72
N ASP A 78 3.91 -0.72 49.89
CA ASP A 78 4.16 0.36 48.96
C ASP A 78 5.37 1.21 49.40
N THR A 79 5.65 2.28 48.66
CA THR A 79 6.83 3.13 48.89
C THR A 79 6.43 4.50 49.40
N GLY A 80 7.42 5.22 49.97
CA GLY A 80 7.21 6.55 50.53
C GLY A 80 6.56 6.53 51.92
N GLN A 81 6.27 7.72 52.44
CA GLN A 81 5.67 7.91 53.76
C GLN A 81 4.68 9.08 53.71
N GLY A 82 3.58 9.00 54.45
CA GLY A 82 2.57 10.07 54.55
C GLY A 82 1.17 9.52 54.70
N ASP A 83 0.24 10.40 55.04
CA ASP A 83 -1.19 10.11 55.08
C ASP A 83 -1.79 10.39 53.71
N VAL A 84 -2.45 9.39 53.14
CA VAL A 84 -2.99 9.44 51.77
C VAL A 84 -4.37 10.08 51.78
N GLU A 85 -4.57 11.06 50.90
CA GLU A 85 -5.86 11.76 50.71
C GLU A 85 -6.58 11.25 49.47
N ALA A 86 -5.89 11.18 48.33
CA ALA A 86 -6.50 10.82 47.05
C ALA A 86 -5.47 10.23 46.08
N TYR A 87 -5.97 9.72 44.96
CA TYR A 87 -5.18 9.20 43.85
C TYR A 87 -5.47 10.01 42.58
N ARG A 88 -4.55 9.97 41.63
CA ARG A 88 -4.76 10.54 40.29
C ARG A 88 -4.13 9.65 39.24
N VAL A 89 -4.81 9.50 38.11
CA VAL A 89 -4.29 8.78 36.96
C VAL A 89 -3.62 9.78 36.02
N LEU A 90 -2.40 9.45 35.61
CA LEU A 90 -1.64 10.19 34.60
C LEU A 90 -1.50 9.32 33.36
N PHE A 91 -1.72 9.87 32.17
CA PHE A 91 -1.51 9.13 30.93
C PHE A 91 -0.97 10.01 29.81
N LYS A 92 -0.24 9.41 28.88
CA LYS A 92 0.17 10.05 27.63
C LYS A 92 0.47 9.01 26.55
N VAL A 93 0.48 9.45 25.29
CA VAL A 93 0.91 8.61 24.16
C VAL A 93 2.36 8.17 24.38
N HIS A 94 2.62 6.87 24.21
CA HIS A 94 3.94 6.29 24.39
C HIS A 94 4.95 6.96 23.44
N GLY A 95 6.10 7.36 23.99
CA GLY A 95 7.15 8.07 23.25
C GLY A 95 6.86 9.56 22.98
N SER A 96 5.70 10.09 23.40
CA SER A 96 5.41 11.53 23.27
C SER A 96 6.24 12.37 24.25
N THR A 97 6.74 13.51 23.75
CA THR A 97 7.41 14.55 24.53
C THR A 97 6.42 15.48 25.23
N ASN A 98 5.12 15.36 24.97
CA ASN A 98 4.11 16.16 25.63
C ASN A 98 4.04 15.85 27.13
N ASP A 99 3.53 16.83 27.88
CA ASP A 99 3.18 16.65 29.29
C ASP A 99 2.13 15.57 29.48
N TRP A 100 2.07 15.03 30.70
CA TRP A 100 1.09 14.01 31.07
C TRP A 100 -0.31 14.61 31.20
N ASN A 101 -1.30 13.95 30.62
CA ASN A 101 -2.71 14.26 30.89
C ASN A 101 -3.04 13.84 32.32
N ARG A 102 -3.76 14.69 33.05
CA ARG A 102 -4.09 14.53 34.47
C ARG A 102 -5.60 14.36 34.63
N THR A 103 -6.03 13.30 35.30
CA THR A 103 -7.44 13.12 35.67
C THR A 103 -7.80 13.91 36.93
N ASP A 104 -9.09 13.96 37.23
CA ASP A 104 -9.58 14.40 38.53
C ASP A 104 -9.04 13.52 39.67
N LEU A 105 -9.11 14.06 40.90
CA LEU A 105 -8.73 13.35 42.12
C LEU A 105 -9.76 12.25 42.43
N ILE A 106 -9.25 11.12 42.91
CA ILE A 106 -10.01 9.90 43.16
C ILE A 106 -9.82 9.55 44.62
N GLU A 107 -10.87 9.70 45.41
CA GLU A 107 -10.87 9.39 46.84
C GLU A 107 -11.10 7.89 47.06
N ASP A 108 -10.55 7.35 48.15
CA ASP A 108 -10.80 5.98 48.58
C ASP A 108 -12.17 5.86 49.25
N ASP A 109 -13.05 5.04 48.68
CA ASP A 109 -14.40 4.78 49.19
C ASP A 109 -14.42 3.71 50.30
N GLY A 110 -13.25 3.14 50.64
CA GLY A 110 -13.12 2.07 51.62
C GLY A 110 -13.53 0.69 51.11
N ASN A 111 -13.84 0.52 49.82
CA ASN A 111 -14.19 -0.79 49.24
C ASN A 111 -12.96 -1.69 49.00
N GLY A 112 -11.76 -1.10 49.06
CA GLY A 112 -10.47 -1.80 48.97
C GLY A 112 -9.90 -1.97 47.57
N THR A 113 -10.63 -1.73 46.49
CA THR A 113 -10.09 -1.68 45.12
C THR A 113 -10.66 -0.48 44.37
N LEU A 114 -9.78 0.43 43.96
CA LEU A 114 -10.14 1.62 43.22
C LEU A 114 -10.05 1.35 41.71
N THR A 115 -10.99 1.92 40.96
CA THR A 115 -11.04 1.83 39.50
C THR A 115 -11.28 3.19 38.87
N TYR A 116 -10.69 3.41 37.70
CA TYR A 116 -10.93 4.61 36.89
C TYR A 116 -10.90 4.28 35.40
N ASP A 117 -11.90 4.75 34.66
CA ASP A 117 -12.01 4.57 33.23
C ASP A 117 -11.59 5.85 32.51
N VAL A 118 -10.50 5.77 31.75
CA VAL A 118 -10.02 6.88 30.91
C VAL A 118 -10.63 6.74 29.52
N GLY A 119 -11.28 7.79 29.02
CA GLY A 119 -11.89 7.85 27.69
C GLY A 119 -11.26 8.87 26.75
N GLU A 120 -11.89 9.09 25.59
CA GLU A 120 -11.48 10.06 24.55
C GLU A 120 -10.07 9.81 23.98
N LEU A 121 -9.68 8.53 23.89
CA LEU A 121 -8.36 8.13 23.43
C LEU A 121 -8.33 7.86 21.92
N ALA A 122 -7.16 8.03 21.31
CA ALA A 122 -6.93 7.55 19.96
C ALA A 122 -6.86 6.01 19.93
N ALA A 123 -7.53 5.41 18.94
CA ALA A 123 -7.48 3.98 18.66
C ALA A 123 -6.08 3.52 18.21
N ASN A 124 -5.77 2.22 18.39
CA ASN A 124 -4.49 1.62 18.04
C ASN A 124 -3.25 2.32 18.61
N THR A 125 -3.40 2.95 19.78
CA THR A 125 -2.36 3.82 20.33
C THR A 125 -1.86 3.23 21.63
N GLU A 126 -0.55 3.10 21.75
CA GLU A 126 0.09 2.70 23.00
C GLU A 126 0.19 3.91 23.94
N TYR A 127 -0.23 3.72 25.19
CA TYR A 127 -0.21 4.73 26.23
C TYR A 127 0.69 4.29 27.37
N ASP A 128 1.49 5.24 27.84
CA ASP A 128 2.16 5.17 29.13
C ASP A 128 1.18 5.68 30.20
N VAL A 129 1.00 4.92 31.28
CA VAL A 129 0.04 5.21 32.36
C VAL A 129 0.74 5.16 33.71
N ARG A 130 0.42 6.09 34.61
CA ARG A 130 0.85 6.10 36.02
C ARG A 130 -0.34 6.36 36.94
N VAL A 131 -0.25 5.86 38.17
CA VAL A 131 -1.15 6.23 39.27
C VAL A 131 -0.32 6.92 40.34
N VAL A 132 -0.58 8.20 40.57
CA VAL A 132 0.09 9.00 41.60
C VAL A 132 -0.78 9.09 42.84
N VAL A 133 -0.13 9.14 44.00
CA VAL A 133 -0.79 9.24 45.30
C VAL A 133 -0.58 10.66 45.81
N HIS A 134 -1.68 11.31 46.18
CA HIS A 134 -1.68 12.59 46.87
C HIS A 134 -1.76 12.37 48.37
N ASP A 135 -0.86 13.01 49.10
CA ASP A 135 -0.96 13.10 50.55
C ASP A 135 -1.93 14.21 50.98
N VAL A 136 -2.23 14.30 52.26
CA VAL A 136 -3.09 15.34 52.88
C VAL A 136 -2.63 16.79 52.67
N SER A 137 -1.40 17.00 52.18
CA SER A 137 -0.89 18.32 51.79
C SER A 137 -1.04 18.57 50.28
N GLY A 138 -1.66 17.66 49.55
CA GLY A 138 -1.85 17.67 48.11
C GLY A 138 -0.58 17.33 47.32
N GLN A 139 0.50 16.91 47.97
CA GLN A 139 1.79 16.63 47.31
C GLN A 139 1.86 15.19 46.79
N GLU A 140 2.56 15.01 45.66
CA GLU A 140 2.67 13.72 44.96
C GLU A 140 4.12 13.41 44.59
N ASN A 141 4.46 12.13 44.43
CA ASN A 141 5.71 11.69 43.81
C ASN A 141 5.43 10.94 42.49
N ALA A 142 5.39 11.69 41.38
CA ALA A 142 5.16 11.12 40.06
C ALA A 142 6.34 10.27 39.55
N GLU A 143 7.57 10.50 40.04
CA GLU A 143 8.77 9.78 39.61
C GLU A 143 8.76 8.33 40.12
N LEU A 144 8.45 8.15 41.41
CA LEU A 144 8.34 6.84 42.05
C LEU A 144 7.03 6.11 41.72
N ALA A 145 6.05 6.80 41.16
CA ALA A 145 4.81 6.19 40.73
C ALA A 145 5.07 5.07 39.69
N PRO A 146 4.37 3.93 39.80
CA PRO A 146 4.56 2.80 38.90
C PRO A 146 4.11 3.17 37.49
N LEU A 147 4.82 2.63 36.49
CA LEU A 147 4.51 2.82 35.07
C LEU A 147 4.03 1.49 34.48
N ASN A 148 2.81 1.47 33.95
CA ASN A 148 2.36 0.39 33.07
C ASN A 148 2.00 0.95 31.70
N ARG A 149 1.94 0.05 30.72
CA ARG A 149 1.51 0.36 29.36
C ARG A 149 0.26 -0.40 29.01
N THR A 150 -0.53 0.22 28.15
CA THR A 150 -1.69 -0.42 27.51
C THR A 150 -1.78 0.09 26.08
N THR A 151 -2.39 -0.69 25.20
CA THR A 151 -2.64 -0.29 23.82
C THR A 151 -4.13 -0.32 23.59
N THR A 152 -4.72 0.80 23.18
CA THR A 152 -6.13 0.84 22.80
C THR A 152 -6.31 -0.06 21.56
N PRO A 153 -7.23 -1.03 21.60
CA PRO A 153 -7.46 -1.94 20.48
C PRO A 153 -7.97 -1.21 19.24
N CYS A 154 -7.94 -1.94 18.15
CA CYS A 154 -8.62 -1.62 16.91
C CYS A 154 -9.96 -2.38 16.86
N GLY A 155 -11.07 -1.69 17.10
CA GLY A 155 -12.40 -2.29 17.12
C GLY A 155 -12.80 -2.82 18.49
N GLY A 156 -13.97 -2.42 18.96
CA GLY A 156 -14.47 -2.76 20.28
C GLY A 156 -14.62 -4.27 20.54
N ARG A 157 -14.97 -4.61 21.78
CA ARG A 157 -15.19 -5.99 22.26
C ARG A 157 -16.13 -6.85 21.39
N PHE A 158 -16.88 -6.22 20.49
CA PHE A 158 -17.55 -6.85 19.37
C PHE A 158 -17.09 -6.18 18.06
N CYS A 159 -16.08 -6.74 17.40
CA CYS A 159 -15.82 -6.44 15.98
C CYS A 159 -16.96 -7.02 15.14
N ILE A 160 -18.13 -6.40 15.20
CA ILE A 160 -19.10 -6.53 14.12
C ILE A 160 -18.39 -5.90 12.94
N ALA A 161 -17.87 -6.72 12.04
CA ALA A 161 -17.34 -6.24 10.79
C ALA A 161 -18.47 -5.43 10.13
N LEU A 162 -18.28 -4.12 10.05
CA LEU A 162 -19.16 -3.22 9.32
C LEU A 162 -18.53 -2.93 7.96
N SER A 163 -19.36 -2.60 6.98
CA SER A 163 -18.88 -2.12 5.70
C SER A 163 -18.01 -0.88 5.89
N PRO A 164 -16.83 -0.79 5.25
CA PRO A 164 -16.03 0.42 5.21
C PRO A 164 -16.87 1.64 4.84
N LEU A 165 -16.73 2.74 5.60
CA LEU A 165 -17.51 3.96 5.39
C LEU A 165 -17.06 4.75 4.17
N GLU A 166 -15.80 4.62 3.78
CA GLU A 166 -15.20 5.35 2.66
C GLU A 166 -14.59 4.39 1.63
N ALA A 167 -14.77 4.72 0.35
CA ALA A 167 -14.12 4.03 -0.76
C ALA A 167 -12.69 4.56 -0.97
N PRO A 168 -11.79 3.78 -1.60
CA PRO A 168 -10.50 4.31 -2.04
C PRO A 168 -10.69 5.50 -2.99
N SER A 169 -9.84 6.51 -2.82
CA SER A 169 -9.89 7.76 -3.58
C SER A 169 -8.69 7.89 -4.51
N ASN A 170 -8.67 8.92 -5.36
CA ASN A 170 -7.55 9.21 -6.26
C ASN A 170 -7.15 8.01 -7.14
N LEU A 171 -8.15 7.31 -7.69
CA LEU A 171 -7.93 6.20 -8.61
C LEU A 171 -7.28 6.74 -9.89
N THR A 172 -6.09 6.22 -10.19
CA THR A 172 -5.25 6.61 -11.32
C THR A 172 -4.76 5.36 -12.04
N ALA A 173 -4.47 5.49 -13.33
CA ALA A 173 -3.93 4.40 -14.14
C ALA A 173 -2.80 4.95 -15.02
N ASN A 174 -1.60 4.43 -14.81
CA ASN A 174 -0.42 4.76 -15.60
C ASN A 174 -0.15 3.64 -16.59
N VAL A 175 -0.04 3.99 -17.87
CA VAL A 175 0.27 3.02 -18.92
C VAL A 175 1.76 2.73 -18.89
N SER A 176 2.11 1.47 -18.66
CA SER A 176 3.51 1.01 -18.71
C SER A 176 3.87 0.54 -20.12
N THR A 177 2.99 -0.28 -20.72
CA THR A 177 3.09 -0.74 -22.11
C THR A 177 1.70 -0.76 -22.75
N PRO A 178 1.56 -0.92 -24.08
CA PRO A 178 0.24 -1.07 -24.73
C PRO A 178 -0.60 -2.24 -24.21
N GLN A 179 0.02 -3.17 -23.47
CA GLN A 179 -0.59 -4.39 -22.94
C GLN A 179 -0.57 -4.46 -21.40
N LEU A 180 -0.09 -3.41 -20.73
CA LEU A 180 0.08 -3.40 -19.28
C LEU A 180 -0.17 -2.00 -18.71
N ILE A 181 -1.12 -1.90 -17.78
CA ILE A 181 -1.35 -0.69 -16.99
C ILE A 181 -1.11 -0.95 -15.51
N VAL A 182 -0.59 0.06 -14.83
CA VAL A 182 -0.45 0.08 -13.37
C VAL A 182 -1.54 0.98 -12.82
N VAL A 183 -2.47 0.37 -12.08
CA VAL A 183 -3.58 1.06 -11.42
C VAL A 183 -3.16 1.37 -9.99
N SER A 184 -3.38 2.59 -9.54
CA SER A 184 -3.06 3.04 -8.17
C SER A 184 -4.20 3.83 -7.56
N TRP A 185 -4.34 3.75 -6.24
CA TRP A 185 -5.37 4.45 -5.48
C TRP A 185 -4.83 4.87 -4.11
N LYS A 186 -5.51 5.83 -3.49
CA LYS A 186 -5.30 6.24 -2.11
C LYS A 186 -6.28 5.51 -1.20
N LEU A 187 -5.76 4.75 -0.24
CA LEU A 187 -6.57 4.17 0.83
C LEU A 187 -7.13 5.30 1.73
N PRO A 188 -8.38 5.18 2.22
CA PRO A 188 -8.96 6.13 3.17
C PRO A 188 -8.22 6.10 4.53
N ASP A 189 -8.67 6.86 5.53
CA ASP A 189 -8.09 6.80 6.89
C ASP A 189 -8.47 5.47 7.57
N ALA A 190 -7.53 4.83 8.28
CA ALA A 190 -7.77 3.53 8.91
C ALA A 190 -8.93 3.52 9.92
N ARG A 191 -9.27 4.68 10.48
CA ARG A 191 -10.45 4.88 11.34
C ARG A 191 -11.76 4.55 10.61
N THR A 192 -11.84 4.78 9.30
CA THR A 192 -13.06 4.59 8.49
C THR A 192 -13.42 3.11 8.27
N TRP A 193 -12.46 2.19 8.45
CA TRP A 193 -12.70 0.74 8.45
C TRP A 193 -12.40 0.10 9.82
N ARG A 194 -12.38 0.92 10.88
CA ARG A 194 -12.11 0.52 12.27
C ARG A 194 -10.86 -0.36 12.40
N CYS A 195 -9.85 -0.08 11.56
CA CYS A 195 -8.59 -0.83 11.50
C CYS A 195 -8.76 -2.36 11.31
N SER A 196 -9.88 -2.80 10.73
CA SER A 196 -10.06 -4.18 10.29
C SER A 196 -8.98 -4.59 9.29
N ARG A 197 -8.67 -5.90 9.18
CA ARG A 197 -7.93 -6.41 8.02
C ARG A 197 -8.70 -6.05 6.76
N ILE A 198 -8.02 -5.46 5.78
CA ILE A 198 -8.63 -5.04 4.51
C ILE A 198 -8.07 -5.81 3.32
N SER A 199 -8.90 -5.94 2.30
CA SER A 199 -8.47 -6.16 0.91
C SER A 199 -9.17 -5.18 -0.01
N VAL A 200 -8.61 -4.96 -1.19
CA VAL A 200 -9.18 -4.11 -2.23
C VAL A 200 -9.73 -5.02 -3.31
N GLN A 201 -10.94 -4.73 -3.75
CA GLN A 201 -11.52 -5.36 -4.94
C GLN A 201 -11.48 -4.40 -6.12
N LEU A 202 -10.96 -4.86 -7.25
CA LEU A 202 -10.92 -4.16 -8.52
C LEU A 202 -12.00 -4.70 -9.45
N LYS A 203 -12.90 -3.84 -9.91
CA LYS A 203 -13.86 -4.13 -10.96
C LYS A 203 -13.36 -3.54 -12.28
N ILE A 204 -13.33 -4.39 -13.31
CA ILE A 204 -12.87 -4.05 -14.66
C ILE A 204 -14.09 -4.13 -15.58
N ASN A 205 -14.50 -3.01 -16.16
CA ASN A 205 -15.75 -2.89 -16.90
C ASN A 205 -16.93 -3.42 -16.03
N ASP A 206 -17.79 -4.27 -16.59
CA ASP A 206 -18.89 -4.92 -15.88
C ASP A 206 -18.62 -6.40 -15.55
N THR A 207 -17.35 -6.78 -15.38
CA THR A 207 -16.99 -8.14 -14.96
C THR A 207 -17.14 -8.34 -13.45
N GLN A 208 -16.97 -9.59 -13.00
CA GLN A 208 -16.84 -9.89 -11.58
C GLN A 208 -15.61 -9.18 -10.97
N PRO A 209 -15.71 -8.66 -9.75
CA PRO A 209 -14.58 -8.07 -9.04
C PRO A 209 -13.47 -9.08 -8.75
N VAL A 210 -12.22 -8.62 -8.84
CA VAL A 210 -11.03 -9.38 -8.49
C VAL A 210 -10.46 -8.84 -7.18
N ASP A 211 -10.12 -9.70 -6.23
CA ASP A 211 -9.39 -9.29 -5.03
C ASP A 211 -7.91 -9.06 -5.37
N VAL A 212 -7.41 -7.86 -5.10
CA VAL A 212 -6.05 -7.41 -5.43
C VAL A 212 -5.19 -7.20 -4.17
N GLY A 213 -5.63 -7.71 -3.01
CA GLY A 213 -4.90 -7.63 -1.75
C GLY A 213 -5.06 -6.29 -1.03
N SER A 214 -4.21 -6.03 -0.03
CA SER A 214 -4.28 -4.83 0.82
C SER A 214 -3.44 -3.64 0.31
N GLY A 215 -2.85 -3.75 -0.88
CA GLY A 215 -1.96 -2.75 -1.45
C GLY A 215 -2.66 -1.49 -1.95
N ASP A 216 -1.86 -0.51 -2.38
CA ASP A 216 -2.28 0.76 -3.00
C ASP A 216 -2.21 0.73 -4.53
N ARG A 217 -1.77 -0.39 -5.12
CA ARG A 217 -1.49 -0.54 -6.54
C ARG A 217 -1.70 -1.96 -7.03
N TYR A 218 -2.06 -2.10 -8.30
CA TYR A 218 -2.19 -3.37 -8.98
C TYR A 218 -1.80 -3.27 -10.46
N THR A 219 -1.09 -4.29 -10.95
CA THR A 219 -0.67 -4.39 -12.35
C THR A 219 -1.70 -5.20 -13.13
N LEU A 220 -2.35 -4.56 -14.10
CA LEU A 220 -3.43 -5.15 -14.90
C LEU A 220 -2.97 -5.41 -16.33
N PRO A 221 -2.97 -6.68 -16.80
CA PRO A 221 -2.84 -7.01 -18.21
C PRO A 221 -4.05 -6.50 -19.01
N VAL A 222 -3.78 -5.83 -20.13
CA VAL A 222 -4.79 -5.21 -20.98
C VAL A 222 -4.56 -5.51 -22.46
N LYS A 223 -5.60 -5.32 -23.27
CA LYS A 223 -5.51 -5.36 -24.73
C LYS A 223 -5.18 -3.96 -25.27
N PRO A 224 -4.38 -3.84 -26.34
CA PRO A 224 -4.16 -2.56 -27.01
C PRO A 224 -5.45 -1.96 -27.56
N PHE A 225 -5.46 -0.65 -27.71
CA PHE A 225 -6.57 0.12 -28.29
C PHE A 225 -7.97 -0.30 -27.80
N THR A 226 -8.10 -0.52 -26.49
CA THR A 226 -9.31 -1.03 -25.85
C THR A 226 -9.73 -0.10 -24.71
N MET A 227 -11.03 0.18 -24.59
CA MET A 227 -11.58 0.99 -23.51
C MET A 227 -11.76 0.16 -22.24
N TYR A 228 -11.29 0.69 -21.12
CA TYR A 228 -11.42 0.13 -19.78
C TYR A 228 -12.08 1.13 -18.84
N VAL A 229 -13.03 0.65 -18.03
CA VAL A 229 -13.67 1.39 -16.93
C VAL A 229 -13.34 0.67 -15.63
N LEU A 230 -12.54 1.30 -14.78
CA LEU A 230 -12.05 0.73 -13.55
C LEU A 230 -12.80 1.31 -12.35
N ARG A 231 -13.09 0.48 -11.35
CA ARG A 231 -13.57 0.90 -10.03
C ARG A 231 -12.91 0.06 -8.96
N VAL A 232 -12.64 0.66 -7.81
CA VAL A 232 -12.09 -0.06 -6.65
C VAL A 232 -13.00 0.10 -5.44
N ARG A 233 -13.04 -0.89 -4.56
CA ARG A 233 -13.70 -0.79 -3.25
C ARG A 233 -12.90 -1.51 -2.19
N LEU A 234 -13.14 -1.13 -0.93
CA LEU A 234 -12.58 -1.85 0.21
C LEU A 234 -13.46 -3.01 0.62
N VAL A 235 -12.82 -4.06 1.12
CA VAL A 235 -13.41 -5.17 1.84
C VAL A 235 -12.76 -5.22 3.20
N ALA A 236 -13.53 -5.16 4.28
CA ALA A 236 -13.07 -5.29 5.65
C ALA A 236 -13.49 -6.63 6.25
N GLY A 237 -12.59 -7.21 7.05
CA GLY A 237 -12.84 -8.48 7.73
C GLY A 237 -12.95 -9.64 6.73
N VAL A 238 -14.05 -10.40 6.81
CA VAL A 238 -14.27 -11.59 5.96
C VAL A 238 -15.06 -11.25 4.71
N ASP A 239 -16.06 -10.37 4.80
CA ASP A 239 -17.06 -10.19 3.74
C ASP A 239 -17.67 -8.78 3.63
N LYS A 240 -17.17 -7.79 4.37
CA LYS A 240 -17.82 -6.48 4.45
C LYS A 240 -17.30 -5.54 3.41
N THR A 241 -18.07 -5.37 2.35
CA THR A 241 -17.70 -4.52 1.23
C THR A 241 -18.21 -3.09 1.43
N GLY A 242 -17.34 -2.12 1.18
CA GLY A 242 -17.70 -0.71 1.10
C GLY A 242 -18.22 -0.35 -0.30
N ASP A 243 -18.48 0.94 -0.49
CA ASP A 243 -18.90 1.48 -1.77
C ASP A 243 -17.78 1.48 -2.82
N TRP A 244 -18.17 1.55 -4.09
CA TRP A 244 -17.24 1.71 -5.20
C TRP A 244 -16.72 3.13 -5.29
N SER A 245 -15.45 3.26 -5.65
CA SER A 245 -14.85 4.53 -6.05
C SER A 245 -15.56 5.12 -7.28
N SER A 246 -15.30 6.39 -7.55
CA SER A 246 -15.62 6.99 -8.84
C SER A 246 -15.00 6.16 -9.98
N PRO A 247 -15.73 5.95 -11.10
CA PRO A 247 -15.20 5.22 -12.25
C PRO A 247 -14.04 5.97 -12.90
N LEU A 248 -12.98 5.24 -13.25
CA LEU A 248 -11.89 5.71 -14.08
C LEU A 248 -11.98 5.08 -15.46
N GLY A 249 -12.33 5.88 -16.47
CA GLY A 249 -12.31 5.46 -17.87
C GLY A 249 -10.96 5.76 -18.52
N LEU A 250 -10.38 4.81 -19.24
CA LEU A 250 -9.21 5.02 -20.08
C LEU A 250 -9.28 4.18 -21.37
N VAL A 251 -8.50 4.59 -22.37
CA VAL A 251 -8.25 3.82 -23.60
C VAL A 251 -6.77 3.50 -23.64
N THR A 252 -6.44 2.23 -23.83
CA THR A 252 -5.04 1.80 -23.96
C THR A 252 -4.44 2.27 -25.28
N PRO A 253 -3.12 2.51 -25.35
CA PRO A 253 -2.46 2.90 -26.59
C PRO A 253 -2.67 1.88 -27.71
N GLU A 254 -2.55 2.35 -28.94
CA GLU A 254 -2.41 1.49 -30.10
C GLU A 254 -1.08 0.71 -30.04
N ASP A 255 -1.06 -0.46 -30.66
CA ASP A 255 0.10 -1.34 -30.82
C ASP A 255 0.11 -1.88 -32.27
N ALA A 256 1.14 -2.66 -32.59
CA ALA A 256 1.27 -3.29 -33.89
C ALA A 256 0.07 -4.23 -34.15
N PRO A 257 -0.52 -4.21 -35.35
CA PRO A 257 -1.56 -5.16 -35.71
C PRO A 257 -0.98 -6.57 -35.80
N GLU A 258 -1.84 -7.58 -35.66
CA GLU A 258 -1.44 -8.96 -35.93
C GLU A 258 -1.13 -9.20 -37.42
N ALA A 259 -0.57 -10.36 -37.74
CA ALA A 259 -0.35 -10.77 -39.11
C ALA A 259 -1.67 -10.83 -39.88
N VAL A 260 -1.65 -10.43 -41.15
CA VAL A 260 -2.82 -10.54 -42.03
C VAL A 260 -3.30 -12.01 -42.13
N ALA A 261 -4.57 -12.23 -42.40
CA ALA A 261 -5.12 -13.58 -42.53
C ALA A 261 -5.21 -14.01 -44.01
N ARG A 262 -5.17 -15.32 -44.28
CA ARG A 262 -5.56 -15.93 -45.57
C ARG A 262 -5.01 -15.24 -46.83
N ILE A 263 -3.68 -15.21 -47.01
CA ILE A 263 -3.09 -14.77 -48.28
C ILE A 263 -3.43 -15.77 -49.39
N ARG A 264 -3.91 -15.27 -50.52
CA ARG A 264 -4.24 -16.05 -51.71
C ARG A 264 -3.68 -15.36 -52.94
N VAL A 265 -3.15 -16.15 -53.86
CA VAL A 265 -2.63 -15.67 -55.14
C VAL A 265 -3.30 -16.46 -56.25
N TYR A 266 -3.89 -15.75 -57.22
CA TYR A 266 -4.54 -16.36 -58.37
C TYR A 266 -3.98 -15.80 -59.67
N ARG A 267 -3.80 -16.70 -60.64
CA ARG A 267 -3.26 -16.36 -61.96
C ARG A 267 -4.28 -15.59 -62.78
N VAL A 268 -3.86 -14.48 -63.38
CA VAL A 268 -4.65 -13.72 -64.38
C VAL A 268 -4.07 -13.94 -65.79
N SER A 269 -2.75 -13.87 -65.93
CA SER A 269 -2.01 -14.13 -67.18
C SER A 269 -0.65 -14.82 -66.88
N SER A 270 0.22 -15.00 -67.87
CA SER A 270 1.59 -15.52 -67.63
C SER A 270 2.47 -14.59 -66.81
N LYS A 271 2.21 -13.28 -66.85
CA LYS A 271 3.01 -12.23 -66.19
C LYS A 271 2.21 -11.41 -65.17
N THR A 272 0.93 -11.74 -64.98
CA THR A 272 0.00 -11.01 -64.11
C THR A 272 -0.71 -11.97 -63.16
N TYR A 273 -0.59 -11.69 -61.88
CA TYR A 273 -1.24 -12.44 -60.81
C TYR A 273 -1.97 -11.47 -59.90
N MET A 274 -3.01 -11.94 -59.24
CA MET A 274 -3.79 -11.15 -58.33
C MET A 274 -3.65 -11.73 -56.92
N LEU A 275 -3.22 -10.86 -56.01
CA LEU A 275 -3.02 -11.14 -54.61
C LEU A 275 -4.25 -10.67 -53.85
N SER A 276 -4.72 -11.46 -52.89
CA SER A 276 -5.72 -11.03 -51.91
C SER A 276 -5.38 -11.56 -50.52
N TRP A 277 -5.83 -10.83 -49.50
CA TRP A 277 -5.66 -11.21 -48.10
C TRP A 277 -6.89 -10.79 -47.29
N ASN A 278 -7.01 -11.33 -46.08
CA ASN A 278 -7.95 -10.88 -45.08
C ASN A 278 -7.26 -9.94 -44.09
N PRO A 279 -7.96 -8.95 -43.52
CA PRO A 279 -7.44 -8.13 -42.43
C PRO A 279 -6.96 -8.98 -41.22
N PRO A 280 -6.08 -8.43 -40.36
CA PRO A 280 -5.68 -9.05 -39.10
C PRO A 280 -6.89 -9.33 -38.20
N SER A 281 -6.81 -10.39 -37.37
CA SER A 281 -7.84 -10.70 -36.36
C SER A 281 -7.93 -9.63 -35.27
N ALA A 282 -6.78 -9.15 -34.80
CA ALA A 282 -6.69 -7.98 -33.95
C ALA A 282 -5.87 -6.90 -34.67
N SER A 283 -6.49 -5.74 -34.92
CA SER A 283 -5.77 -4.59 -35.46
C SER A 283 -4.94 -3.87 -34.41
N ASN A 284 -5.25 -4.04 -33.13
CA ASN A 284 -4.58 -3.38 -32.00
C ASN A 284 -4.49 -1.85 -32.15
N GLY A 285 -5.38 -1.25 -32.94
CA GLY A 285 -5.32 0.15 -33.32
C GLY A 285 -6.12 0.46 -34.57
N VAL A 286 -5.90 1.67 -35.10
CA VAL A 286 -6.52 2.13 -36.34
C VAL A 286 -5.60 1.76 -37.50
N LEU A 287 -6.08 0.86 -38.37
CA LEU A 287 -5.33 0.44 -39.56
C LEU A 287 -5.11 1.63 -40.51
N ARG A 288 -3.84 1.91 -40.82
CA ARG A 288 -3.43 2.97 -41.74
C ARG A 288 -3.22 2.47 -43.17
N GLY A 289 -3.05 1.16 -43.35
CA GLY A 289 -2.87 0.52 -44.66
C GLY A 289 -2.21 -0.84 -44.56
N TYR A 290 -1.88 -1.38 -45.73
CA TYR A 290 -1.07 -2.59 -45.87
C TYR A 290 0.16 -2.30 -46.72
N GLU A 291 1.23 -3.06 -46.46
CA GLU A 291 2.41 -3.09 -47.29
C GLU A 291 2.58 -4.49 -47.86
N VAL A 292 2.75 -4.56 -49.17
CA VAL A 292 2.97 -5.79 -49.93
C VAL A 292 4.38 -5.75 -50.48
N HIS A 293 5.17 -6.77 -50.17
CA HIS A 293 6.50 -6.99 -50.72
C HIS A 293 6.48 -8.28 -51.52
N TYR A 294 6.99 -8.29 -52.75
CA TYR A 294 7.13 -9.53 -53.50
C TYR A 294 8.47 -9.60 -54.22
N VAL A 295 9.09 -10.77 -54.19
CA VAL A 295 10.46 -11.01 -54.66
C VAL A 295 10.53 -12.29 -55.49
N ARG A 296 11.23 -12.24 -56.61
CA ARG A 296 11.58 -13.44 -57.38
C ARG A 296 12.70 -14.16 -56.68
N LEU A 297 12.46 -15.41 -56.30
CA LEU A 297 13.44 -16.26 -55.62
C LEU A 297 14.38 -16.94 -56.62
N ARG A 298 13.83 -17.56 -57.68
CA ARG A 298 14.61 -18.28 -58.70
C ARG A 298 13.82 -18.47 -59.99
N LEU A 299 14.54 -18.73 -61.10
CA LEU A 299 13.96 -19.17 -62.37
C LEU A 299 13.96 -20.70 -62.45
N LEU A 300 12.91 -21.28 -63.01
CA LEU A 300 12.75 -22.74 -63.09
C LEU A 300 13.45 -23.36 -64.31
N HIS A 301 13.86 -22.57 -65.30
CA HIS A 301 14.41 -23.06 -66.58
C HIS A 301 15.84 -22.59 -66.87
N GLU A 302 16.47 -21.87 -65.94
CA GLU A 302 17.88 -21.49 -66.05
C GLU A 302 18.74 -22.38 -65.14
N CYS A 303 19.83 -22.92 -65.69
CA CYS A 303 20.74 -23.83 -65.00
C CYS A 303 21.67 -23.12 -64.01
N GLU A 304 21.72 -21.78 -64.00
CA GLU A 304 22.49 -20.99 -63.04
C GLU A 304 21.54 -20.29 -62.07
N GLY A 305 21.78 -20.47 -60.77
CA GLY A 305 21.02 -19.86 -59.70
C GLY A 305 21.23 -18.35 -59.65
N LEU A 306 20.49 -17.61 -60.49
CA LEU A 306 20.42 -16.17 -60.39
C LEU A 306 20.02 -15.76 -58.96
N ALA A 307 20.69 -14.74 -58.44
CA ALA A 307 20.34 -14.15 -57.16
C ALA A 307 18.87 -13.68 -57.15
N PRO A 308 18.22 -13.65 -55.96
CA PRO A 308 16.89 -13.08 -55.81
C PRO A 308 16.83 -11.66 -56.40
N SER A 309 15.69 -11.29 -56.99
CA SER A 309 15.49 -9.92 -57.48
C SER A 309 15.51 -8.91 -56.31
N ASP A 310 15.71 -7.62 -56.59
CA ASP A 310 15.68 -6.53 -55.59
C ASP A 310 14.35 -6.37 -54.83
N GLY A 311 13.29 -7.07 -55.26
CA GLY A 311 11.97 -7.06 -54.64
C GLY A 311 11.18 -5.79 -54.95
N THR A 312 9.86 -5.90 -54.98
CA THR A 312 8.97 -4.75 -55.19
C THR A 312 8.11 -4.55 -53.95
N GLN A 313 8.07 -3.32 -53.42
CA GLN A 313 7.22 -2.94 -52.30
C GLN A 313 6.12 -1.98 -52.76
N VAL A 314 4.89 -2.24 -52.32
CA VAL A 314 3.70 -1.44 -52.64
C VAL A 314 2.88 -1.22 -51.38
N ARG A 315 2.49 0.02 -51.12
CA ARG A 315 1.57 0.38 -50.03
C ARG A 315 0.16 0.57 -50.57
N VAL A 316 -0.82 0.05 -49.84
CA VAL A 316 -2.25 0.17 -50.18
C VAL A 316 -3.06 0.67 -48.99
N THR A 317 -4.20 1.27 -49.29
CA THR A 317 -5.12 1.82 -48.29
C THR A 317 -5.74 0.72 -47.43
N PRO A 318 -6.23 1.02 -46.21
CA PRO A 318 -6.77 0.00 -45.30
C PRO A 318 -8.06 -0.67 -45.84
N ASN A 319 -8.75 -0.03 -46.78
CA ASN A 319 -9.94 -0.59 -47.44
C ASN A 319 -9.62 -1.50 -48.64
N GLN A 320 -8.34 -1.55 -49.06
CA GLN A 320 -7.89 -2.35 -50.19
C GLN A 320 -7.18 -3.61 -49.69
N THR A 321 -7.82 -4.77 -49.86
CA THR A 321 -7.30 -6.09 -49.43
C THR A 321 -6.88 -6.98 -50.61
N TYR A 322 -6.59 -6.36 -51.75
CA TYR A 322 -6.11 -7.03 -52.96
C TYR A 322 -5.14 -6.14 -53.74
N LEU A 323 -4.25 -6.78 -54.51
CA LEU A 323 -3.27 -6.09 -55.35
C LEU A 323 -2.98 -6.90 -56.61
N GLN A 324 -2.96 -6.24 -57.77
CA GLN A 324 -2.54 -6.87 -59.02
C GLN A 324 -1.01 -6.81 -59.16
N LEU A 325 -0.36 -7.97 -59.09
CA LEU A 325 1.07 -8.14 -59.33
C LEU A 325 1.29 -8.23 -60.85
N SER A 326 1.98 -7.25 -61.42
CA SER A 326 2.21 -7.14 -62.87
C SER A 326 3.70 -7.19 -63.20
N ASN A 327 4.04 -7.44 -64.47
CA ASN A 327 5.42 -7.54 -64.98
C ASN A 327 6.25 -8.64 -64.29
N LEU A 328 5.60 -9.75 -63.90
CA LEU A 328 6.30 -10.89 -63.31
C LEU A 328 7.03 -11.70 -64.39
N THR A 329 8.18 -12.28 -64.05
CA THR A 329 8.89 -13.20 -64.91
C THR A 329 8.16 -14.55 -64.92
N GLY A 330 7.79 -15.07 -66.09
CA GLY A 330 7.14 -16.38 -66.21
C GLY A 330 8.10 -17.53 -65.92
N GLY A 331 7.61 -18.64 -65.35
CA GLY A 331 8.43 -19.80 -65.02
C GLY A 331 9.39 -19.56 -63.84
N ALA A 332 8.94 -18.84 -62.82
CA ALA A 332 9.76 -18.45 -61.67
C ALA A 332 9.01 -18.66 -60.35
N ASP A 333 9.76 -18.93 -59.28
CA ASP A 333 9.23 -18.97 -57.91
C ASP A 333 9.29 -17.58 -57.30
N TYR A 334 8.17 -17.13 -56.72
CA TYR A 334 8.03 -15.86 -56.04
C TYR A 334 7.59 -16.06 -54.59
N GLU A 335 8.10 -15.22 -53.71
CA GLU A 335 7.55 -15.01 -52.37
C GLU A 335 6.83 -13.67 -52.34
N VAL A 336 5.60 -13.66 -51.81
CA VAL A 336 4.85 -12.45 -51.52
C VAL A 336 4.59 -12.37 -50.03
N SER A 337 4.99 -11.27 -49.42
CA SER A 337 4.82 -10.95 -48.02
C SER A 337 3.86 -9.77 -47.88
N VAL A 338 2.92 -9.86 -46.94
CA VAL A 338 1.98 -8.79 -46.65
C VAL A 338 2.02 -8.49 -45.15
N ARG A 339 2.07 -7.22 -44.78
CA ARG A 339 1.90 -6.74 -43.40
C ARG A 339 0.87 -5.63 -43.31
N ALA A 340 0.22 -5.52 -42.16
CA ALA A 340 -0.66 -4.41 -41.83
C ALA A 340 0.09 -3.37 -40.99
N THR A 341 -0.32 -2.10 -41.05
CA THR A 341 0.31 -1.02 -40.30
C THR A 341 -0.72 -0.22 -39.50
N THR A 342 -0.45 0.00 -38.21
CA THR A 342 -1.12 0.99 -37.36
C THR A 342 -0.15 2.15 -37.08
N VAL A 343 0.08 2.55 -35.82
CA VAL A 343 1.14 3.50 -35.44
C VAL A 343 2.51 2.84 -35.60
N THR A 344 2.53 1.51 -35.54
CA THR A 344 3.68 0.64 -35.76
C THR A 344 3.34 -0.44 -36.79
N ASP A 345 4.37 -0.99 -37.42
CA ASP A 345 4.22 -2.05 -38.41
C ASP A 345 3.96 -3.41 -37.74
N GLY A 346 2.98 -4.15 -38.27
CA GLY A 346 2.74 -5.53 -37.90
C GLY A 346 3.76 -6.49 -38.53
N PRO A 347 3.69 -7.79 -38.16
CA PRO A 347 4.56 -8.80 -38.73
C PRO A 347 4.22 -9.10 -40.19
N TRP A 348 5.25 -9.40 -40.98
CA TRP A 348 5.09 -9.92 -42.33
C TRP A 348 4.50 -11.32 -42.31
N LYS A 349 3.55 -11.57 -43.20
CA LYS A 349 3.12 -12.92 -43.53
C LYS A 349 3.42 -13.22 -44.98
N SER A 350 4.19 -14.28 -45.21
CA SER A 350 4.60 -14.71 -46.55
C SER A 350 3.69 -15.80 -47.12
N HIS A 351 3.62 -15.83 -48.45
CA HIS A 351 3.03 -16.90 -49.24
C HIS A 351 3.85 -17.09 -50.52
N TRP A 352 4.05 -18.34 -50.93
CA TRP A 352 4.89 -18.68 -52.07
C TRP A 352 4.02 -19.09 -53.25
N PHE A 353 4.37 -18.66 -54.44
CA PHE A 353 3.66 -19.03 -55.66
C PHE A 353 4.59 -19.09 -56.86
N THR A 354 4.23 -19.91 -57.85
CA THR A 354 5.01 -20.10 -59.07
C THR A 354 4.29 -19.50 -60.27
N THR A 355 5.03 -18.74 -61.08
CA THR A 355 4.50 -18.16 -62.31
C THR A 355 4.51 -19.18 -63.45
N SER A 356 3.47 -19.20 -64.27
CA SER A 356 3.39 -20.06 -65.46
C SER A 356 4.34 -19.61 -66.56
N HIS A 357 4.78 -20.53 -67.43
CA HIS A 357 5.53 -20.19 -68.64
C HIS A 357 4.69 -19.39 -69.65
N GLU A 358 5.36 -18.52 -70.41
CA GLU A 358 4.80 -17.88 -71.60
C GLU A 358 4.58 -18.94 -72.68
N GLY A 359 3.36 -19.46 -72.79
CA GLY A 359 2.98 -20.49 -73.77
C GLY A 359 2.17 -21.68 -73.24
N GLY A 360 1.96 -21.78 -71.92
CA GLY A 360 1.22 -22.91 -71.33
C GLY A 360 -0.31 -22.72 -71.35
N LEU A 361 -1.00 -23.49 -72.18
CA LEU A 361 -2.46 -23.72 -72.13
C LEU A 361 -2.89 -24.30 -70.77
N LEU A 362 -4.06 -23.87 -70.31
CA LEU A 362 -4.75 -24.36 -69.11
C LEU A 362 -4.93 -25.89 -69.16
N ARG A 363 -4.19 -26.65 -68.36
CA ARG A 363 -4.70 -27.95 -67.89
C ARG A 363 -5.51 -27.70 -66.63
N ARG A 364 -6.84 -27.70 -66.80
CA ARG A 364 -7.79 -27.93 -65.72
C ARG A 364 -7.54 -29.32 -65.15
N SER A 365 -7.41 -29.43 -63.83
CA SER A 365 -7.70 -30.65 -63.07
C SER A 365 -8.70 -30.28 -61.98
#